data_AF-A0A9D9DBL2-F1
#
_entry.id   AF-A0A9D9DBL2-F1
#
_cell.length_a   1.000
_cell.length_b   1.000
_cell.length_c   1.000
_cell.angle_alpha   90.00
_cell.angle_beta   90.00
_cell.angle_gamma   90.00
#
_symmetry.space_group_name_H-M   'P 1'
#
loop_
_entity.id
_entity.type
_entity.pdbx_description
1 polymer ?
#
loop_
_entity_poly.entity_id
_entity_poly.type
_entity_poly.pdbx_seq_one_letter_code
_entity_poly.pdbx_strand_id
1 'polypeptide(L)'
;MAYVNLKKRKKQKLLSAVLPAALCAAALLPLGAAYADNAAVKASQPEAAVTARANLSAPSWPLYQQFLNLNYQAGRIIDYSDKRQITTSEGQSYAMFFSLVAGDEKTFDALQRFNEEKLRQPNGLYAWLYGSKEDGTLGVLDANDAADSDLFIA
;
A
#
# COMPACT_ATOMS: atom_id res chain seq x y z
N MET A 1 -51.50 11.85 -18.55
CA MET A 1 -51.11 10.84 -19.56
C MET A 1 -50.69 9.58 -18.85
N ALA A 2 -51.44 8.49 -19.03
CA ALA A 2 -51.19 7.21 -18.40
C ALA A 2 -50.37 6.31 -19.34
N TYR A 3 -49.41 5.55 -18.80
CA TYR A 3 -49.03 4.26 -19.39
C TYR A 3 -48.65 3.27 -18.28
N VAL A 4 -49.47 2.25 -18.15
CA VAL A 4 -49.31 1.05 -17.33
C VAL A 4 -49.30 -0.15 -18.29
N ASN A 5 -48.27 -1.00 -18.24
CA ASN A 5 -48.37 -2.48 -18.25
C ASN A 5 -46.95 -3.09 -18.28
N LEU A 6 -46.48 -3.89 -17.32
CA LEU A 6 -46.84 -5.24 -16.82
C LEU A 6 -46.34 -6.43 -17.67
N LYS A 7 -45.61 -7.30 -16.96
CA LYS A 7 -45.38 -8.77 -17.09
C LYS A 7 -43.98 -9.18 -17.56
N LYS A 8 -43.40 -10.31 -17.15
CA LYS A 8 -43.40 -11.20 -15.95
C LYS A 8 -42.63 -12.46 -16.41
N ARG A 9 -41.87 -13.08 -15.49
CA ARG A 9 -41.38 -14.50 -15.45
C ARG A 9 -40.15 -14.80 -16.34
N LYS A 10 -39.21 -15.69 -15.98
CA LYS A 10 -39.31 -16.94 -15.20
C LYS A 10 -38.06 -17.20 -14.33
N LYS A 11 -38.30 -17.85 -13.17
CA LYS A 11 -37.33 -18.57 -12.34
C LYS A 11 -36.83 -19.82 -13.09
N GLN A 12 -35.56 -20.17 -12.93
CA GLN A 12 -35.08 -21.55 -13.16
C GLN A 12 -34.33 -22.04 -11.91
N LYS A 13 -34.65 -23.28 -11.54
CA LYS A 13 -34.32 -23.96 -10.28
C LYS A 13 -33.02 -24.76 -10.39
N LEU A 14 -32.47 -25.02 -9.20
CA LEU A 14 -31.38 -25.94 -8.84
C LEU A 14 -31.37 -27.29 -9.57
N LEU A 15 -30.16 -27.82 -9.79
CA LEU A 15 -29.88 -29.26 -9.69
C LEU A 15 -28.48 -29.48 -9.06
N SER A 16 -28.49 -30.20 -7.94
CA SER A 16 -27.37 -30.85 -7.27
C SER A 16 -27.16 -32.26 -7.82
N ALA A 17 -25.93 -32.78 -7.88
CA ALA A 17 -25.68 -34.22 -7.89
C ALA A 17 -24.29 -34.58 -7.34
N VAL A 18 -24.29 -35.69 -6.61
CA VAL A 18 -23.23 -36.29 -5.77
C VAL A 18 -22.45 -37.38 -6.54
N LEU A 19 -21.21 -37.62 -6.08
CA LEU A 19 -20.21 -38.68 -6.38
C LEU A 19 -20.72 -40.12 -6.68
N PRO A 20 -19.87 -41.02 -7.26
CA PRO A 20 -19.09 -41.95 -6.41
C PRO A 20 -17.65 -42.28 -6.87
N ALA A 21 -16.87 -42.82 -5.92
CA ALA A 21 -15.52 -43.36 -6.02
C ALA A 21 -15.49 -44.89 -6.20
N ALA A 22 -14.45 -45.45 -6.84
CA ALA A 22 -13.81 -46.77 -6.62
C ALA A 22 -12.83 -47.07 -7.79
N LEU A 23 -11.52 -47.18 -7.56
CA LEU A 23 -10.73 -48.37 -7.18
C LEU A 23 -10.20 -49.16 -8.40
N CYS A 24 -8.88 -49.13 -8.62
CA CYS A 24 -8.17 -50.17 -9.39
C CYS A 24 -6.74 -50.34 -8.86
N ALA A 25 -6.24 -51.57 -8.93
CA ALA A 25 -5.41 -52.21 -7.92
C ALA A 25 -3.89 -52.11 -8.12
N ALA A 26 -3.20 -52.49 -7.04
CA ALA A 26 -1.75 -52.56 -6.85
C ALA A 26 -1.03 -53.55 -7.80
N ALA A 27 0.21 -53.22 -8.19
CA ALA A 27 1.20 -54.18 -8.66
C ALA A 27 2.60 -53.79 -8.15
N LEU A 28 3.38 -54.82 -7.79
CA LEU A 28 4.58 -54.83 -6.95
C LEU A 28 5.84 -54.18 -7.54
N LEU A 29 6.67 -53.59 -6.67
CA LEU A 29 8.09 -53.23 -6.89
C LEU A 29 8.98 -54.50 -6.96
N PRO A 30 10.23 -54.44 -7.47
CA PRO A 30 11.33 -54.16 -6.53
C PRO A 30 12.62 -53.50 -7.08
N LEU A 31 13.49 -53.12 -6.13
CA LEU A 31 14.95 -52.87 -6.15
C LEU A 31 15.48 -51.48 -6.58
N GLY A 32 15.86 -50.70 -5.55
CA GLY A 32 17.26 -50.28 -5.42
C GLY A 32 17.62 -48.83 -5.73
N ALA A 33 17.57 -47.95 -4.71
CA ALA A 33 18.64 -47.00 -4.40
C ALA A 33 18.32 -46.34 -3.04
N ALA A 34 19.04 -46.73 -2.00
CA ALA A 34 19.10 -45.95 -0.77
C ALA A 34 19.86 -44.65 -1.06
N TYR A 35 19.32 -43.50 -0.66
CA TYR A 35 20.14 -42.35 -0.29
C TYR A 35 19.47 -41.52 0.80
N ALA A 36 20.03 -41.71 2.00
CA ALA A 36 20.17 -40.82 3.15
C ALA A 36 19.05 -39.81 3.49
N ASP A 37 18.48 -40.03 4.67
CA ASP A 37 18.03 -38.96 5.56
C ASP A 37 19.06 -37.82 5.61
N ASN A 38 18.60 -36.59 5.45
CA ASN A 38 19.26 -35.45 6.05
C ASN A 38 18.25 -34.71 6.91
N ALA A 39 18.45 -34.93 8.21
CA ALA A 39 17.75 -34.35 9.33
C ALA A 39 17.64 -32.82 9.21
N ALA A 40 16.56 -32.32 9.81
CA ALA A 40 16.30 -30.91 10.08
C ALA A 40 17.57 -30.15 10.47
N VAL A 41 18.01 -29.25 9.60
CA VAL A 41 18.98 -28.21 9.96
C VAL A 41 18.26 -27.24 10.88
N LYS A 42 18.44 -27.44 12.19
CA LYS A 42 18.12 -26.44 13.19
C LYS A 42 19.14 -25.31 13.05
N ALA A 43 18.76 -24.25 12.34
CA ALA A 43 19.53 -23.02 12.28
C ALA A 43 19.47 -22.33 13.65
N SER A 44 20.41 -22.67 14.54
CA SER A 44 20.72 -21.87 15.72
C SER A 44 21.69 -20.76 15.30
N GLN A 45 21.15 -19.58 15.02
CA GLN A 45 21.92 -18.33 15.01
C GLN A 45 21.74 -17.67 16.38
N PRO A 46 22.82 -17.23 17.06
CA PRO A 46 22.69 -16.40 18.24
C PRO A 46 22.24 -15.00 17.80
N GLU A 47 21.04 -14.62 18.21
CA GLU A 47 20.54 -13.24 18.11
C GLU A 47 21.29 -12.39 19.16
N ALA A 48 22.46 -11.90 18.77
CA ALA A 48 23.27 -11.03 19.62
C ALA A 48 23.55 -9.72 18.88
N ALA A 49 23.02 -8.65 19.48
CA ALA A 49 23.38 -7.24 19.30
C ALA A 49 22.85 -6.52 18.04
N VAL A 50 21.56 -6.16 18.04
CA VAL A 50 21.15 -4.83 17.55
C VAL A 50 21.59 -3.82 18.63
N THR A 51 22.89 -3.56 18.70
CA THR A 51 23.46 -2.58 19.64
C THR A 51 23.30 -1.18 19.09
N ALA A 52 22.55 -0.37 19.85
CA ALA A 52 22.44 1.08 19.78
C ALA A 52 21.98 1.66 18.44
N ARG A 53 20.68 2.02 18.36
CA ARG A 53 20.33 3.22 17.61
C ARG A 53 21.10 4.35 18.29
N ALA A 54 22.16 4.82 17.66
CA ALA A 54 22.76 6.07 18.07
C ALA A 54 21.63 7.11 18.02
N ASN A 55 21.25 7.65 19.18
CA ASN A 55 20.49 8.88 19.25
C ASN A 55 21.41 10.01 18.76
N LEU A 56 21.73 9.99 17.46
CA LEU A 56 22.22 11.16 16.78
C LEU A 56 21.05 12.12 16.84
N SER A 57 21.16 13.15 17.69
CA SER A 57 20.28 14.30 17.58
C SER A 57 20.36 14.73 16.12
N ALA A 58 19.24 14.60 15.40
CA ALA A 58 19.23 14.94 14.00
C ALA A 58 19.73 16.38 13.82
N PRO A 59 20.53 16.64 12.78
CA PRO A 59 21.07 17.98 12.56
C PRO A 59 19.91 18.98 12.45
N SER A 60 20.04 20.14 13.09
CA SER A 60 19.04 21.19 12.92
C SER A 60 19.00 21.59 11.44
N TRP A 61 17.86 21.41 10.79
CA TRP A 61 17.66 21.77 9.38
C TRP A 61 16.59 22.87 9.26
N PRO A 62 16.98 24.17 9.33
CA PRO A 62 16.02 25.27 9.33
C PRO A 62 15.14 25.35 8.08
N LEU A 63 15.69 25.02 6.91
CA LEU A 63 14.94 25.02 5.65
C LEU A 63 13.86 23.93 5.62
N TYR A 64 14.10 22.77 6.23
CA TYR A 64 13.07 21.74 6.39
C TYR A 64 11.94 22.22 7.30
N GLN A 65 12.27 22.87 8.42
CA GLN A 65 11.26 23.46 9.31
C GLN A 65 10.45 24.55 8.61
N GLN A 66 11.11 25.39 7.82
CA GLN A 66 10.42 26.40 7.00
C GLN A 66 9.51 25.77 5.94
N PHE A 67 9.97 24.72 5.27
CA PHE A 67 9.17 23.95 4.31
C PHE A 67 7.91 23.39 4.97
N LEU A 68 8.02 22.76 6.14
CA LEU A 68 6.83 22.27 6.86
C LEU A 68 5.89 23.42 7.24
N ASN A 69 6.42 24.53 7.75
CA ASN A 69 5.59 25.68 8.13
C ASN A 69 4.80 26.27 6.95
N LEU A 70 5.34 26.18 5.73
CA LEU A 70 4.73 26.76 4.54
C LEU A 70 3.82 25.79 3.80
N ASN A 71 4.13 24.49 3.80
CA ASN A 71 3.50 23.52 2.91
C ASN A 71 2.81 22.38 3.65
N TYR A 72 3.14 22.09 4.91
CA TYR A 72 2.59 20.94 5.60
C TYR A 72 1.31 21.28 6.38
N GLN A 73 0.28 20.47 6.18
CA GLN A 73 -0.95 20.51 6.97
C GLN A 73 -1.53 19.11 7.14
N ALA A 74 -1.68 18.64 8.39
CA ALA A 74 -2.38 17.39 8.71
C ALA A 74 -1.94 16.15 7.89
N GLY A 75 -0.63 15.94 7.73
CA GLY A 75 -0.08 14.79 6.99
C GLY A 75 0.07 15.03 5.48
N ARG A 76 -0.26 16.23 5.00
CA ARG A 76 -0.31 16.57 3.58
C ARG A 76 0.62 17.73 3.25
N ILE A 77 1.35 17.64 2.14
CA ILE A 77 2.15 18.69 1.54
C ILE A 77 1.33 19.39 0.46
N ILE A 78 1.04 20.66 0.69
CA ILE A 78 0.14 21.47 -0.12
C ILE A 78 0.95 22.44 -0.97
N ASP A 79 0.70 22.39 -2.27
CA ASP A 79 1.04 23.48 -3.18
C ASP A 79 -0.13 24.48 -3.23
N TYR A 80 0.08 25.64 -2.62
CA TYR A 80 -0.87 26.75 -2.58
C TYR A 80 -0.90 27.59 -3.85
N SER A 81 0.01 27.36 -4.80
CA SER A 81 0.00 28.07 -6.09
C SER A 81 -1.16 27.62 -6.97
N ASP A 82 -1.61 26.37 -6.81
CA ASP A 82 -2.84 25.87 -7.39
C ASP A 82 -4.05 26.24 -6.53
N LYS A 83 -5.10 26.79 -7.15
CA LYS A 83 -6.35 27.17 -6.47
C LYS A 83 -7.05 25.99 -5.80
N ARG A 84 -6.82 24.77 -6.29
CA ARG A 84 -7.35 23.52 -5.72
C ARG A 84 -6.57 23.08 -4.48
N GLN A 85 -5.49 23.80 -4.11
CA GLN A 85 -4.60 23.50 -2.99
C GLN A 85 -4.15 22.05 -3.08
N ILE A 86 -3.41 21.73 -4.14
CA ILE A 86 -3.12 20.34 -4.53
C ILE A 86 -2.03 19.71 -3.68
N THR A 87 -2.00 18.40 -3.70
CA THR A 87 -0.92 17.55 -3.21
C THR A 87 -0.64 16.57 -4.29
N THR A 88 0.63 16.47 -4.62
CA THR A 88 1.13 15.43 -5.50
C THR A 88 1.74 14.31 -4.69
N SER A 89 1.73 13.10 -5.24
CA SER A 89 2.53 12.01 -4.68
C SER A 89 4.01 12.42 -4.61
N GLU A 90 4.51 13.18 -5.60
CA GLU A 90 5.86 13.77 -5.60
C GLU A 90 6.14 14.64 -4.36
N GLY A 91 5.25 15.58 -4.03
CA GLY A 91 5.41 16.43 -2.87
C GLY A 91 5.43 15.64 -1.55
N GLN A 92 4.61 14.58 -1.46
CA GLN A 92 4.61 13.68 -0.31
C GLN A 92 5.93 12.90 -0.20
N SER A 93 6.43 12.34 -1.31
CA SER A 93 7.63 11.51 -1.31
C SER A 93 8.89 12.32 -0.94
N TYR A 94 9.00 13.56 -1.41
CA TYR A 94 10.08 14.45 -0.99
C TYR A 94 10.00 14.82 0.49
N ALA A 95 8.81 15.11 1.02
CA ALA A 95 8.67 15.39 2.45
C ALA A 95 8.98 14.18 3.33
N MET A 96 8.61 12.97 2.89
CA MET A 96 9.01 11.74 3.56
C MET A 96 10.53 11.61 3.60
N PHE A 97 11.20 11.79 2.45
CA PHE A 97 12.66 11.80 2.39
C PHE A 97 13.29 12.86 3.30
N PHE A 98 12.77 14.10 3.32
CA PHE A 98 13.27 15.16 4.19
C PHE A 98 13.08 14.82 5.67
N SER A 99 11.92 14.26 6.05
CA SER A 99 11.66 13.85 7.43
C SER A 99 12.60 12.74 7.89
N LEU A 100 12.94 11.80 7.00
CA LEU A 100 13.94 10.76 7.29
C LEU A 100 15.33 11.37 7.53
N VAL A 101 15.78 12.26 6.65
CA VAL A 101 17.07 12.97 6.79
C VAL A 101 17.12 13.83 8.05
N ALA A 102 15.99 14.45 8.41
CA ALA A 102 15.84 15.28 9.61
C ALA A 102 15.56 14.48 10.89
N GLY A 103 15.48 13.15 10.83
CA GLY A 103 15.12 12.30 11.99
C GLY A 103 13.74 12.62 12.60
N ASP A 104 12.81 13.16 11.82
CA ASP A 104 11.46 13.52 12.25
C ASP A 104 10.48 12.36 11.97
N GLU A 105 10.55 11.33 12.84
CA GLU A 105 9.67 10.15 12.76
C GLU A 105 8.18 10.53 12.81
N LYS A 106 7.82 11.55 13.59
CA LYS A 106 6.43 11.98 13.76
C LYS A 106 5.85 12.52 12.46
N THR A 107 6.60 13.37 11.76
CA THR A 107 6.16 13.91 10.47
C THR A 107 6.15 12.82 9.40
N PHE A 108 7.16 11.94 9.38
CA PHE A 108 7.20 10.78 8.49
C PHE A 108 5.93 9.92 8.61
N ASP A 109 5.56 9.54 9.85
CA ASP A 109 4.38 8.71 10.12
C ASP A 109 3.07 9.39 9.70
N ALA A 110 2.97 10.71 9.87
CA ALA A 110 1.81 11.47 9.46
C ALA A 110 1.67 11.54 7.92
N LEU A 111 2.78 11.71 7.21
CA LEU A 111 2.83 11.69 5.74
C LEU A 111 2.47 10.31 5.20
N GLN A 112 3.06 9.24 5.75
CA GLN A 112 2.76 7.87 5.33
C GLN A 112 1.28 7.53 5.55
N ARG A 113 0.71 7.91 6.71
CA ARG A 113 -0.71 7.69 6.99
C ARG A 113 -1.60 8.41 5.97
N PHE A 114 -1.28 9.67 5.63
CA PHE A 114 -2.01 10.39 4.59
C PHE A 114 -1.92 9.66 3.24
N ASN A 115 -0.73 9.20 2.85
CA ASN A 115 -0.52 8.47 1.60
C ASN A 115 -1.39 7.20 1.54
N GLU A 116 -1.36 6.38 2.60
CA GLU A 116 -2.15 5.14 2.68
C GLU A 116 -3.66 5.41 2.68
N GLU A 117 -4.12 6.44 3.39
CA GLU A 117 -5.54 6.73 3.51
C GLU A 117 -6.14 7.46 2.32
N LYS A 118 -5.35 8.28 1.62
CA LYS A 118 -5.87 9.25 0.63
C LYS A 118 -5.37 9.03 -0.79
N LEU A 119 -4.17 8.47 -0.96
CA LEU A 119 -3.53 8.34 -2.28
C LEU A 119 -3.39 6.88 -2.73
N ARG A 120 -3.26 5.94 -1.80
CA ARG A 120 -3.01 4.52 -2.11
C ARG A 120 -4.11 3.93 -2.97
N GLN A 121 -3.69 3.24 -4.03
CA GLN A 121 -4.56 2.58 -4.98
C GLN A 121 -4.53 1.05 -4.82
N PRO A 122 -5.54 0.32 -5.32
CA PRO A 122 -5.58 -1.15 -5.23
C PRO A 122 -4.41 -1.87 -5.92
N ASN A 123 -3.78 -1.23 -6.90
CA ASN A 123 -2.60 -1.78 -7.60
C ASN A 123 -1.30 -1.65 -6.78
N GLY A 124 -1.34 -0.99 -5.62
CA GLY A 124 -0.17 -0.80 -4.77
C GLY A 124 0.53 0.55 -4.93
N LEU A 125 0.22 1.32 -5.98
CA LEU A 125 0.81 2.64 -6.27
C LEU A 125 0.00 3.77 -5.65
N TYR A 126 0.51 5.00 -5.74
CA TYR A 126 -0.16 6.19 -5.20
C TYR A 126 -0.70 7.09 -6.32
N ALA A 127 -1.94 7.55 -6.17
CA ALA A 127 -2.53 8.54 -7.07
C ALA A 127 -1.70 9.84 -7.06
N TRP A 128 -1.38 10.34 -8.25
CA TRP A 128 -0.43 11.44 -8.37
C TRP A 128 -1.01 12.80 -8.00
N LEU A 129 -2.34 12.98 -7.98
CA LEU A 129 -2.96 14.27 -7.73
C LEU A 129 -4.19 14.20 -6.82
N TYR A 130 -4.12 14.93 -5.71
CA TYR A 130 -5.20 15.10 -4.73
C TYR A 130 -5.44 16.59 -4.45
N GLY A 131 -6.69 17.01 -4.22
CA GLY A 131 -7.02 18.39 -3.91
C GLY A 131 -8.52 18.66 -3.83
N SER A 132 -8.88 19.94 -3.86
CA SER A 132 -10.28 20.37 -3.86
C SER A 132 -10.95 20.08 -5.21
N LYS A 133 -12.08 19.37 -5.15
CA LYS A 133 -12.97 19.08 -6.28
C LYS A 133 -13.92 20.24 -6.53
N GLU A 134 -14.63 20.17 -7.65
CA GLU A 134 -15.63 21.19 -8.03
C GLU A 134 -16.78 21.32 -7.02
N ASP A 135 -17.13 20.23 -6.33
CA ASP A 135 -18.14 20.21 -5.28
C ASP A 135 -17.64 20.72 -3.91
N GLY A 136 -16.39 21.20 -3.85
CA GLY A 136 -15.75 21.71 -2.64
C GLY A 136 -15.23 20.63 -1.69
N THR A 137 -15.41 19.34 -2.02
CA THR A 137 -14.83 18.24 -1.23
C THR A 137 -13.36 18.03 -1.58
N LEU A 138 -12.59 17.46 -0.64
CA LEU A 138 -11.23 17.02 -0.92
C LEU A 138 -11.23 15.58 -1.45
N GLY A 139 -10.40 15.29 -2.44
CA GLY A 139 -10.19 13.93 -2.90
C GLY A 139 -9.16 13.82 -4.02
N VAL A 140 -8.96 12.59 -4.49
CA VAL A 140 -8.17 12.31 -5.70
C VAL A 140 -8.81 13.02 -6.89
N LEU A 141 -7.98 13.79 -7.61
CA LEU A 141 -8.32 14.53 -8.82
C LEU A 141 -7.89 13.76 -10.07
N ASP A 142 -6.78 13.04 -9.98
CA ASP A 142 -6.30 12.12 -11.01
C ASP A 142 -5.65 10.90 -10.33
N ALA A 143 -6.10 9.72 -10.75
CA ALA A 143 -5.70 8.43 -10.21
C ALA A 143 -4.50 7.80 -10.94
N ASN A 144 -3.94 8.42 -11.97
CA ASN A 144 -2.69 7.92 -12.53
C ASN A 144 -1.58 7.93 -11.46
N ASP A 145 -0.55 7.11 -11.64
CA ASP A 145 0.64 7.14 -10.79
C ASP A 145 1.69 8.13 -11.33
N ALA A 146 2.72 8.35 -10.51
CA ALA A 146 3.93 9.07 -10.89
C ALA A 146 5.13 8.26 -10.41
N ALA A 147 5.80 7.58 -11.36
CA ALA A 147 6.81 6.56 -11.07
C ALA A 147 8.03 7.09 -10.30
N ASP A 148 8.36 8.38 -10.45
CA ASP A 148 9.39 9.06 -9.67
C ASP A 148 9.02 9.12 -8.18
N SER A 149 7.76 9.45 -7.88
CA SER A 149 7.25 9.47 -6.51
C SER A 149 7.20 8.08 -5.91
N ASP A 150 6.65 7.10 -6.64
CA ASP A 150 6.55 5.72 -6.15
C ASP A 150 7.94 5.16 -5.81
N LEU A 151 8.97 5.49 -6.59
CA LEU A 151 10.36 5.11 -6.32
C LEU A 151 10.91 5.72 -5.02
N PHE A 152 10.54 6.95 -4.68
CA PHE A 152 10.96 7.59 -3.44
C PHE A 152 10.21 7.05 -2.21
N ILE A 153 8.98 6.56 -2.39
CA ILE A 153 8.15 6.04 -1.30
C ILE A 153 8.52 4.59 -0.93
N ALA A 154 8.99 3.80 -1.90
CA ALA A 154 9.23 2.35 -1.78
C ALA A 154 10.32 1.94 -0.76
#